data_AF-A0A1H7L1S1-F1
#
_entry.id   AF-A0A1H7L1S1-F1
#
_cell.length_a   1.000
_cell.length_b   1.000
_cell.length_c   1.000
_cell.angle_alpha   90.00
_cell.angle_beta   90.00
_cell.angle_gamma   90.00
#
_symmetry.space_group_name_H-M   'P 1'
#
loop_
_entity.id
_entity.type
_entity.pdbx_description
1 polymer ?
#
loop_
_entity_poly.entity_id
_entity_poly.type
_entity_poly.pdbx_seq_one_letter_code
_entity_poly.pdbx_strand_id
1 'polypeptide(L)'
;MFIKQLYTNCLSEAAYFIASDGEAAVIDPVRDIDAYLELAKEQNVTIKYIFETHFHADFVSGHLDLAAATQAPIVYGPNAETGFPVYLAKDEEQFKIGKITLKVLHTPGHTLESCCYLLLDENQQPHSIFTGDTLFVGDVGRPDLFSGNLSKEELAGLLFDSLNTKIKTLPDHVTVYPAHGPGSACGKNLGPDTYSTIGDEKSSNYALLANEKDEFIQVVTTDLTAPPSYFPVNAKINKEGYDALQAIMEKSLKPLTVADFKRKMKDDVLILDTRNANEFAEGFVPTSISIGLEGRFAEWAGSLLPFDQEIILVTAPGQEEETVVRLARVGFDNVSGYLEGGYQAWVDAGEDRDLIISIEPDELAMDIPHDPNLIVLDVRKPAEYADGHVKDAQNLTLSDMADPGTMADFDDNHNLYVHCAGGYRSIIACSILKREGIHNLRNVTGGFAKIKEEQGIEIVKEKNVLN
;
A
#
# COMPACT_ATOMS: atom_id res chain seq x y z
N MET A 1 15.18 -17.60 -21.94
CA MET A 1 15.03 -16.68 -20.81
C MET A 1 13.61 -16.15 -20.83
N PHE A 2 12.95 -16.15 -19.68
CA PHE A 2 11.60 -15.63 -19.47
C PHE A 2 11.63 -14.70 -18.27
N ILE A 3 11.00 -13.52 -18.39
CA ILE A 3 10.86 -12.54 -17.31
C ILE A 3 9.38 -12.12 -17.31
N LYS A 4 8.74 -12.21 -16.15
CA LYS A 4 7.36 -11.79 -15.94
C LYS A 4 7.30 -10.86 -14.73
N GLN A 5 6.83 -9.64 -14.95
CA GLN A 5 6.40 -8.74 -13.88
C GLN A 5 4.99 -9.14 -13.44
N LEU A 6 4.79 -9.29 -12.13
CA LEU A 6 3.50 -9.48 -11.47
C LEU A 6 3.24 -8.20 -10.67
N TYR A 7 2.24 -7.43 -11.07
CA TYR A 7 2.01 -6.10 -10.52
C TYR A 7 0.74 -6.07 -9.65
N THR A 8 0.89 -5.64 -8.40
CA THR A 8 -0.19 -5.58 -7.41
C THR A 8 -0.73 -4.16 -7.31
N ASN A 9 -1.74 -3.84 -8.14
CA ASN A 9 -2.28 -2.47 -8.27
C ASN A 9 -2.65 -1.78 -6.94
N CYS A 10 -3.20 -2.52 -5.97
CA CYS A 10 -3.63 -1.92 -4.70
C CYS A 10 -2.50 -1.54 -3.75
N LEU A 11 -1.27 -1.97 -4.03
CA LEU A 11 -0.03 -1.61 -3.32
C LEU A 11 0.94 -0.84 -4.22
N SER A 12 0.69 -0.83 -5.54
CA SER A 12 1.61 -0.32 -6.55
C SER A 12 2.96 -1.06 -6.57
N GLU A 13 2.95 -2.33 -6.16
CA GLU A 13 4.10 -3.22 -5.98
C GLU A 13 4.33 -4.09 -7.23
N ALA A 14 5.58 -4.46 -7.49
CA ALA A 14 6.03 -5.27 -8.60
C ALA A 14 6.97 -6.40 -8.16
N ALA A 15 6.48 -7.63 -8.23
CA ALA A 15 7.27 -8.84 -8.08
C ALA A 15 7.76 -9.34 -9.44
N TYR A 16 8.85 -10.09 -9.46
CA TYR A 16 9.44 -10.60 -10.71
C TYR A 16 9.67 -12.10 -10.68
N PHE A 17 9.13 -12.80 -11.67
CA PHE A 17 9.43 -14.21 -11.93
C PHE A 17 10.38 -14.33 -13.12
N ILE A 18 11.55 -14.94 -12.90
CA ILE A 18 12.64 -15.01 -13.88
C ILE A 18 12.99 -16.48 -14.08
N ALA A 19 12.95 -16.98 -15.32
CA ALA A 19 13.19 -18.39 -15.62
C ALA A 19 14.15 -18.62 -16.79
N SER A 20 14.97 -19.66 -16.66
CA SER A 20 15.89 -20.11 -17.70
C SER A 20 16.27 -21.58 -17.47
N ASP A 21 16.17 -22.39 -18.52
CA ASP A 21 16.70 -23.76 -18.58
C ASP A 21 16.35 -24.66 -17.38
N GLY A 22 15.07 -24.71 -17.01
CA GLY A 22 14.57 -25.57 -15.92
C GLY A 22 14.68 -24.97 -14.52
N GLU A 23 15.30 -23.80 -14.37
CA GLU A 23 15.42 -23.09 -13.09
C GLU A 23 14.72 -21.72 -13.15
N ALA A 24 14.25 -21.25 -12.00
CA ALA A 24 13.68 -19.94 -11.83
C ALA A 24 14.15 -19.25 -10.55
N ALA A 25 13.97 -17.94 -10.49
CA ALA A 25 14.05 -17.13 -9.28
C ALA A 25 12.83 -16.21 -9.21
N VAL A 26 12.44 -15.88 -7.98
CA VAL A 26 11.43 -14.86 -7.69
C VAL A 26 12.10 -13.72 -6.96
N ILE A 27 11.79 -12.49 -7.31
CA ILE A 27 12.24 -11.28 -6.61
C ILE A 27 11.01 -10.59 -6.01
N ASP A 28 11.10 -10.25 -4.73
CA ASP A 28 10.10 -9.52 -3.93
C ASP A 28 8.70 -10.14 -4.02
N PRO A 29 8.50 -11.43 -3.65
CA PRO A 29 7.17 -12.04 -3.73
C PRO A 29 6.16 -11.38 -2.78
N VAL A 30 4.94 -11.13 -3.24
CA VAL A 30 3.82 -10.76 -2.36
C VAL A 30 3.35 -11.95 -1.53
N ARG A 31 2.53 -11.65 -0.52
CA ARG A 31 2.06 -12.59 0.50
C ARG A 31 1.48 -13.90 -0.05
N ASP A 32 0.59 -13.81 -1.03
CA ASP A 32 -0.03 -14.93 -1.72
C ASP A 32 0.87 -15.45 -2.84
N ILE A 33 1.29 -16.71 -2.71
CA ILE A 33 2.38 -17.24 -3.51
C ILE A 33 1.93 -18.05 -4.74
N ASP A 34 0.63 -18.27 -4.89
CA ASP A 34 0.07 -19.22 -5.87
C ASP A 34 0.45 -18.85 -7.30
N ALA A 35 0.44 -17.55 -7.63
CA ALA A 35 0.83 -17.08 -8.95
C ALA A 35 2.27 -17.49 -9.33
N TYR A 36 3.20 -17.54 -8.37
CA TYR A 36 4.58 -17.96 -8.62
C TYR A 36 4.67 -19.48 -8.81
N LEU A 37 3.92 -20.25 -8.03
CA LEU A 37 3.88 -21.72 -8.13
C LEU A 37 3.22 -22.17 -9.45
N GLU A 38 2.16 -21.49 -9.87
CA GLU A 38 1.51 -21.71 -11.15
C GLU A 38 2.45 -21.39 -12.31
N LEU A 39 3.12 -20.23 -12.29
CA LEU A 39 4.12 -19.87 -13.30
C LEU A 39 5.27 -20.90 -13.36
N ALA A 40 5.75 -21.38 -12.23
CA ALA A 40 6.79 -22.41 -12.20
C ALA A 40 6.34 -23.70 -12.88
N LYS A 41 5.09 -24.13 -12.62
CA LYS A 41 4.48 -25.30 -13.26
C LYS A 41 4.28 -25.09 -14.76
N GLU A 42 3.76 -23.94 -15.18
CA GLU A 42 3.53 -23.59 -16.59
C GLU A 42 4.83 -23.54 -17.39
N GLN A 43 5.88 -22.95 -16.80
CA GLN A 43 7.19 -22.86 -17.44
C GLN A 43 8.02 -24.15 -17.28
N ASN A 44 7.52 -25.15 -16.55
CA ASN A 44 8.22 -26.39 -16.23
C ASN A 44 9.62 -26.14 -15.64
N VAL A 45 9.68 -25.30 -14.61
CA VAL A 45 10.91 -24.89 -13.92
C VAL A 45 10.79 -25.07 -12.41
N THR A 46 11.93 -25.18 -11.74
CA THR A 46 12.01 -25.20 -10.29
C THR A 46 12.46 -23.83 -9.79
N ILE A 47 11.70 -23.23 -8.86
CA ILE A 47 12.13 -22.01 -8.16
C ILE A 47 13.32 -22.38 -7.27
N LYS A 48 14.47 -21.78 -7.57
CA LYS A 48 15.77 -22.08 -6.95
C LYS A 48 16.19 -21.03 -5.95
N TYR A 49 15.75 -19.79 -6.12
CA TYR A 49 16.07 -18.67 -5.24
C TYR A 49 14.85 -17.77 -5.08
N ILE A 50 14.71 -17.22 -3.88
CA ILE A 50 13.77 -16.15 -3.57
C ILE A 50 14.64 -14.98 -3.13
N PHE A 51 14.67 -13.91 -3.91
CA PHE A 51 15.44 -12.73 -3.61
C PHE A 51 14.53 -11.67 -3.01
N GLU A 52 15.01 -11.05 -1.96
CA GLU A 52 14.41 -9.85 -1.38
C GLU A 52 15.36 -8.70 -1.64
N THR A 53 14.87 -7.62 -2.24
CA THR A 53 15.67 -6.42 -2.46
C THR A 53 15.93 -5.70 -1.15
N HIS A 54 14.96 -5.69 -0.23
CA HIS A 54 15.04 -5.05 1.08
C HIS A 54 13.93 -5.56 2.02
N PHE A 55 13.90 -5.10 3.27
CA PHE A 55 12.74 -5.29 4.14
C PHE A 55 11.62 -4.34 3.72
N HIS A 56 10.66 -4.86 2.96
CA HIS A 56 9.49 -4.10 2.51
C HIS A 56 8.70 -3.53 3.70
N ALA A 57 8.28 -2.29 3.57
CA ALA A 57 7.56 -1.56 4.61
C ALA A 57 6.07 -1.45 4.32
N ASP A 58 5.64 -1.59 3.08
CA ASP A 58 4.28 -1.33 2.64
C ASP A 58 3.47 -2.61 2.45
N PHE A 59 4.11 -3.77 2.44
CA PHE A 59 3.46 -5.07 2.43
C PHE A 59 4.25 -6.13 3.21
N VAL A 60 3.59 -7.22 3.54
CA VAL A 60 4.22 -8.43 4.07
C VAL A 60 4.54 -9.34 2.90
N SER A 61 5.82 -9.61 2.68
CA SER A 61 6.26 -10.48 1.59
C SER A 61 5.81 -11.93 1.82
N GLY A 62 5.75 -12.71 0.74
CA GLY A 62 5.47 -14.15 0.74
C GLY A 62 6.73 -15.02 0.79
N HIS A 63 7.91 -14.47 1.07
CA HIS A 63 9.18 -15.20 1.04
C HIS A 63 9.20 -16.46 1.92
N LEU A 64 8.61 -16.45 3.13
CA LEU A 64 8.59 -17.63 4.00
C LEU A 64 7.65 -18.72 3.47
N ASP A 65 6.45 -18.34 3.04
CA ASP A 65 5.49 -19.28 2.45
C ASP A 65 6.06 -19.90 1.17
N LEU A 66 6.68 -19.09 0.30
CA LEU A 66 7.27 -19.55 -0.94
C LEU A 66 8.49 -20.43 -0.69
N ALA A 67 9.33 -20.09 0.29
CA ALA A 67 10.47 -20.92 0.69
C ALA A 67 10.00 -22.26 1.26
N ALA A 68 8.95 -22.27 2.08
CA ALA A 68 8.38 -23.50 2.61
C ALA A 68 7.83 -24.40 1.49
N ALA A 69 7.12 -23.82 0.53
CA ALA A 69 6.53 -24.55 -0.60
C ALA A 69 7.57 -25.10 -1.59
N THR A 70 8.71 -24.41 -1.77
CA THR A 70 9.68 -24.72 -2.84
C THR A 70 11.01 -25.27 -2.33
N GLN A 71 11.30 -25.10 -1.03
CA GLN A 71 12.62 -25.32 -0.41
C GLN A 71 13.72 -24.41 -0.98
N ALA A 72 13.37 -23.36 -1.73
CA ALA A 72 14.31 -22.36 -2.20
C ALA A 72 14.81 -21.50 -1.04
N PRO A 73 16.13 -21.22 -0.94
CA PRO A 73 16.65 -20.27 0.03
C PRO A 73 16.15 -18.85 -0.27
N ILE A 74 15.83 -18.13 0.79
CA ILE A 74 15.59 -16.69 0.79
C ILE A 74 16.95 -16.00 0.81
N VAL A 75 17.16 -15.07 -0.11
CA VAL A 75 18.42 -14.35 -0.30
C VAL A 75 18.17 -12.88 0.01
N TYR A 76 18.93 -12.36 0.97
CA TYR A 76 18.99 -10.95 1.31
C TYR A 76 20.38 -10.38 1.09
N GLY A 77 20.45 -9.06 0.96
CA GLY A 77 21.68 -8.30 0.87
C GLY A 77 22.51 -8.24 2.17
N PRO A 78 23.73 -7.69 2.10
CA PRO A 78 24.55 -7.44 3.30
C PRO A 78 23.79 -6.65 4.38
N ASN A 79 24.10 -6.90 5.65
CA ASN A 79 23.49 -6.24 6.81
C ASN A 79 22.02 -6.61 7.12
N ALA A 80 21.40 -7.50 6.34
CA ALA A 80 20.10 -8.05 6.72
C ALA A 80 20.21 -8.89 8.01
N GLU A 81 19.38 -8.59 8.99
CA GLU A 81 19.25 -9.33 10.25
C GLU A 81 17.84 -9.87 10.36
N THR A 82 17.65 -11.18 10.40
CA THR A 82 16.32 -11.80 10.36
C THR A 82 16.06 -12.72 11.55
N GLY A 83 14.79 -12.89 11.90
CA GLY A 83 14.30 -13.88 12.88
C GLY A 83 14.27 -15.32 12.34
N PHE A 84 14.53 -15.50 11.04
CA PHE A 84 14.45 -16.75 10.29
C PHE A 84 15.72 -16.96 9.44
N PRO A 85 16.02 -18.19 8.98
CA PRO A 85 17.22 -18.46 8.20
C PRO A 85 17.16 -17.83 6.81
N VAL A 86 18.24 -17.13 6.45
CA VAL A 86 18.43 -16.54 5.11
C VAL A 86 19.84 -16.80 4.59
N TYR A 87 20.01 -16.73 3.28
CA TYR A 87 21.32 -16.61 2.65
C TYR A 87 21.71 -15.13 2.60
N LEU A 88 22.73 -14.75 3.36
CA LEU A 88 23.27 -13.39 3.35
C LEU A 88 24.25 -13.23 2.19
N ALA A 89 23.77 -12.67 1.09
CA ALA A 89 24.59 -12.44 -0.10
C ALA A 89 25.63 -11.35 0.14
N LYS A 90 26.75 -11.46 -0.55
CA LYS A 90 27.78 -10.42 -0.61
C LYS A 90 27.56 -9.53 -1.82
N ASP A 91 28.03 -8.30 -1.72
CA ASP A 91 28.14 -7.43 -2.90
C ASP A 91 28.93 -8.14 -4.02
N GLU A 92 28.46 -7.99 -5.26
CA GLU A 92 28.99 -8.60 -6.49
C GLU A 92 28.86 -10.13 -6.58
N GLU A 93 28.21 -10.79 -5.61
CA GLU A 93 27.97 -12.22 -5.64
C GLU A 93 27.04 -12.63 -6.79
N GLN A 94 27.28 -13.82 -7.36
CA GLN A 94 26.58 -14.30 -8.56
C GLN A 94 25.81 -15.58 -8.29
N PHE A 95 24.54 -15.59 -8.69
CA PHE A 95 23.60 -16.68 -8.55
C PHE A 95 23.16 -17.17 -9.93
N LYS A 96 23.48 -18.41 -10.26
CA LYS A 96 23.11 -19.01 -11.56
C LYS A 96 21.69 -19.55 -11.54
N ILE A 97 20.92 -19.18 -12.56
CA ILE A 97 19.57 -19.67 -12.84
C ILE A 97 19.57 -20.19 -14.27
N GLY A 98 19.75 -21.50 -14.43
CA GLY A 98 19.95 -22.15 -15.73
C GLY A 98 21.12 -21.52 -16.48
N LYS A 99 20.82 -20.85 -17.59
CA LYS A 99 21.81 -20.18 -18.46
C LYS A 99 22.08 -18.71 -18.13
N ILE A 100 21.33 -18.11 -17.22
CA ILE A 100 21.49 -16.70 -16.84
C ILE A 100 22.06 -16.57 -15.43
N THR A 101 22.50 -15.36 -15.08
CA THR A 101 23.06 -15.07 -13.76
C THR A 101 22.42 -13.82 -13.18
N LEU A 102 21.96 -13.88 -11.91
CA LEU A 102 21.69 -12.68 -11.12
C LEU A 102 22.93 -12.32 -10.32
N LYS A 103 23.42 -11.10 -10.49
CA LYS A 103 24.54 -10.53 -9.75
C LYS A 103 24.00 -9.52 -8.74
N VAL A 104 24.38 -9.68 -7.48
CA VAL A 104 23.99 -8.78 -6.39
C VAL A 104 24.81 -7.50 -6.48
N LEU A 105 24.14 -6.35 -6.35
CA LEU A 105 24.75 -5.05 -6.17
C LEU A 105 24.21 -4.49 -4.86
N HIS A 106 25.06 -4.38 -3.83
CA HIS A 106 24.65 -3.77 -2.57
C HIS A 106 24.47 -2.27 -2.76
N THR A 107 23.26 -1.80 -2.54
CA THR A 107 22.83 -0.43 -2.83
C THR A 107 22.09 0.18 -1.64
N PRO A 108 22.77 0.35 -0.49
CA PRO A 108 22.15 0.95 0.68
C PRO A 108 21.70 2.38 0.38
N GLY A 109 20.58 2.79 0.98
CA GLY A 109 20.03 4.12 0.78
C GLY A 109 18.58 4.19 1.22
N HIS A 110 17.70 3.43 0.54
CA HIS A 110 16.33 3.25 0.98
C HIS A 110 16.27 2.51 2.33
N THR A 111 16.96 1.37 2.41
CA THR A 111 17.31 0.67 3.64
C THR A 111 18.79 0.30 3.64
N LEU A 112 19.31 -0.27 4.72
CA LEU A 112 20.73 -0.61 4.85
C LEU A 112 21.13 -1.91 4.15
N GLU A 113 20.19 -2.83 4.02
CA GLU A 113 20.34 -4.11 3.33
C GLU A 113 19.92 -4.07 1.86
N SER A 114 19.35 -2.94 1.41
CA SER A 114 18.90 -2.72 0.04
C SER A 114 19.92 -3.21 -0.99
N CYS A 115 19.47 -4.07 -1.90
CA CYS A 115 20.24 -4.60 -3.01
C CYS A 115 19.47 -4.49 -4.32
N CYS A 116 20.20 -4.18 -5.38
CA CYS A 116 19.74 -4.39 -6.74
C CYS A 116 20.26 -5.73 -7.27
N TYR A 117 19.48 -6.39 -8.13
CA TYR A 117 19.86 -7.64 -8.78
C TYR A 117 20.05 -7.42 -10.28
N LEU A 118 21.30 -7.44 -10.74
CA LEU A 118 21.66 -7.29 -12.15
C LEU A 118 21.59 -8.64 -12.86
N LEU A 119 20.70 -8.76 -13.83
CA LEU A 119 20.59 -9.92 -14.70
C LEU A 119 21.62 -9.84 -15.83
N LEU A 120 22.47 -10.86 -15.87
CA LEU A 120 23.39 -11.13 -16.97
C LEU A 120 22.80 -12.24 -17.85
N ASP A 121 22.82 -12.02 -19.16
CA ASP A 121 22.37 -12.99 -20.15
C ASP A 121 23.32 -14.20 -20.27
N GLU A 122 23.03 -15.12 -21.19
CA GLU A 122 23.86 -16.32 -21.42
C GLU A 122 25.31 -16.01 -21.88
N ASN A 123 25.55 -14.79 -22.36
CA ASN A 123 26.87 -14.29 -22.76
C ASN A 123 27.50 -13.39 -21.70
N GLN A 124 26.95 -13.42 -20.47
CA GLN A 124 27.37 -12.62 -19.32
C GLN A 124 27.29 -11.10 -19.58
N GLN A 125 26.40 -10.66 -20.47
CA GLN A 125 26.16 -9.24 -20.74
C GLN A 125 25.02 -8.71 -19.87
N PRO A 126 25.13 -7.48 -19.32
CA PRO A 126 24.02 -6.82 -18.63
C PRO A 126 22.78 -6.71 -19.52
N HIS A 127 21.67 -7.27 -19.06
CA HIS A 127 20.39 -7.27 -19.77
C HIS A 127 19.36 -6.38 -19.07
N SER A 128 19.12 -6.64 -17.78
CA SER A 128 18.16 -5.90 -16.97
C SER A 128 18.61 -5.83 -15.52
N ILE A 129 18.11 -4.88 -14.76
CA ILE A 129 18.38 -4.71 -13.33
C ILE A 129 17.07 -4.58 -12.57
N PHE A 130 16.93 -5.37 -11.51
CA PHE A 130 15.83 -5.27 -10.56
C PHE A 130 16.28 -4.37 -9.42
N THR A 131 15.71 -3.17 -9.33
CA THR A 131 16.25 -2.08 -8.51
C THR A 131 15.64 -1.98 -7.13
N GLY A 132 14.64 -2.81 -6.83
CA GLY A 132 13.86 -2.67 -5.60
C GLY A 132 13.36 -1.24 -5.46
N ASP A 133 13.57 -0.68 -4.28
CA ASP A 133 13.29 0.72 -3.97
C ASP A 133 14.55 1.61 -4.02
N THR A 134 15.66 1.15 -4.61
CA THR A 134 16.84 2.00 -4.82
C THR A 134 16.59 3.04 -5.92
N LEU A 135 15.96 2.62 -7.03
CA LEU A 135 15.69 3.45 -8.20
C LEU A 135 14.32 3.09 -8.77
N PHE A 136 13.47 4.11 -8.95
CA PHE A 136 12.18 4.01 -9.64
C PHE A 136 12.24 4.64 -11.02
N VAL A 137 11.14 4.54 -11.77
CA VAL A 137 10.97 5.31 -13.00
C VAL A 137 10.76 6.78 -12.64
N GLY A 138 11.75 7.62 -12.92
CA GLY A 138 11.71 9.06 -12.68
C GLY A 138 11.92 9.51 -11.22
N ASP A 139 12.15 8.58 -10.29
CA ASP A 139 12.35 8.87 -8.87
C ASP A 139 13.30 7.85 -8.19
N VAL A 140 13.53 7.98 -6.88
CA VAL A 140 14.31 7.06 -6.05
C VAL A 140 13.58 6.76 -4.74
N GLY A 141 14.01 5.71 -4.04
CA GLY A 141 13.50 5.39 -2.71
C GLY A 141 13.69 6.53 -1.73
N ARG A 142 12.66 6.76 -0.91
CA ARG A 142 12.76 7.68 0.23
C ARG A 142 13.83 7.18 1.24
N PRO A 143 14.70 8.06 1.76
CA PRO A 143 15.79 7.68 2.66
C PRO A 143 15.45 7.90 4.14
N ASP A 144 14.18 7.81 4.54
CA ASP A 144 13.72 8.08 5.92
C ASP A 144 12.93 6.91 6.54
N LEU A 145 13.00 5.73 5.91
CA LEU A 145 12.45 4.49 6.45
C LEU A 145 13.53 3.65 7.10
N PHE A 146 13.19 2.99 8.22
CA PHE A 146 13.97 1.91 8.82
C PHE A 146 15.49 2.17 8.92
N SER A 147 15.86 3.36 9.35
CA SER A 147 17.25 3.84 9.36
C SER A 147 18.09 3.31 10.53
N GLY A 148 17.48 2.53 11.44
CA GLY A 148 18.09 2.18 12.71
C GLY A 148 18.43 3.45 13.50
N ASN A 149 19.72 3.79 13.55
CA ASN A 149 20.22 5.00 14.23
C ASN A 149 20.64 6.12 13.26
N LEU A 150 20.49 5.92 11.95
CA LEU A 150 20.89 6.92 10.94
C LEU A 150 19.80 7.96 10.73
N SER A 151 20.24 9.18 10.43
CA SER A 151 19.38 10.25 9.92
C SER A 151 19.00 10.01 8.45
N LYS A 152 17.95 10.70 7.99
CA LYS A 152 17.53 10.65 6.59
C LYS A 152 18.60 11.20 5.63
N GLU A 153 19.38 12.17 6.10
CA GLU A 153 20.49 12.76 5.34
C GLU A 153 21.66 11.77 5.19
N GLU A 154 21.95 10.96 6.20
CA GLU A 154 22.95 9.90 6.12
C GLU A 154 22.54 8.79 5.14
N LEU A 155 21.28 8.35 5.21
CA LEU A 155 20.72 7.39 4.25
C LEU A 155 20.69 7.95 2.82
N ALA A 156 20.30 9.20 2.63
CA ALA A 156 20.38 9.88 1.35
C ALA A 156 21.82 9.91 0.81
N GLY A 157 22.79 10.14 1.70
CA GLY A 157 24.20 10.07 1.35
C GLY A 157 24.65 8.69 0.86
N LEU A 158 24.17 7.61 1.48
CA LEU A 158 24.42 6.24 1.02
C LEU A 158 23.75 5.98 -0.34
N LEU A 159 22.51 6.43 -0.50
CA LEU A 159 21.77 6.30 -1.75
C LEU A 159 22.50 6.99 -2.92
N PHE A 160 23.02 8.19 -2.70
CA PHE A 160 23.85 8.89 -3.68
C PHE A 160 25.06 8.05 -4.11
N ASP A 161 25.79 7.46 -3.15
CA ASP A 161 26.96 6.65 -3.45
C ASP A 161 26.56 5.38 -4.23
N SER A 162 25.47 4.73 -3.85
CA SER A 162 24.90 3.56 -4.53
C SER A 162 24.54 3.88 -5.99
N LEU A 163 23.81 4.97 -6.23
CA LEU A 163 23.41 5.40 -7.56
C LEU A 163 24.63 5.72 -8.44
N ASN A 164 25.62 6.46 -7.91
CA ASN A 164 26.76 6.90 -8.70
C ASN A 164 27.80 5.81 -8.98
N THR A 165 28.01 4.89 -8.03
CA THR A 165 29.07 3.88 -8.15
C THR A 165 28.59 2.56 -8.75
N LYS A 166 27.31 2.20 -8.55
CA LYS A 166 26.74 0.92 -9.03
C LYS A 166 25.77 1.11 -10.20
N ILE A 167 24.85 2.06 -10.12
CA ILE A 167 23.74 2.17 -11.08
C ILE A 167 24.15 2.96 -12.34
N LYS A 168 24.74 4.15 -12.18
CA LYS A 168 25.20 5.01 -13.30
C LYS A 168 26.28 4.34 -14.16
N THR A 169 26.99 3.35 -13.62
CA THR A 169 28.07 2.66 -14.34
C THR A 169 27.55 1.61 -15.32
N LEU A 170 26.26 1.25 -15.27
CA LEU A 170 25.66 0.27 -16.16
C LEU A 170 25.44 0.82 -17.57
N PRO A 171 25.43 -0.04 -18.61
CA PRO A 171 25.10 0.35 -19.98
C PRO A 171 23.68 0.90 -20.11
N ASP A 172 23.50 1.88 -20.98
CA ASP A 172 22.22 2.59 -21.15
C ASP A 172 21.07 1.70 -21.61
N HIS A 173 21.35 0.61 -22.33
CA HIS A 173 20.33 -0.32 -22.83
C HIS A 173 19.75 -1.25 -21.75
N VAL A 174 20.32 -1.28 -20.55
CA VAL A 174 19.86 -2.15 -19.46
C VAL A 174 18.48 -1.71 -19.00
N THR A 175 17.51 -2.63 -19.04
CA THR A 175 16.14 -2.36 -18.56
C THR A 175 16.11 -2.25 -17.04
N VAL A 176 15.41 -1.25 -16.51
CA VAL A 176 15.21 -1.01 -15.08
C VAL A 176 13.84 -1.54 -14.67
N TYR A 177 13.82 -2.39 -13.63
CA TYR A 177 12.64 -3.01 -13.05
C TYR A 177 12.57 -2.70 -11.54
N PRO A 178 11.85 -1.64 -11.13
CA PRO A 178 11.70 -1.28 -9.72
C PRO A 178 10.73 -2.19 -8.97
N ALA A 179 10.75 -2.20 -7.64
CA ALA A 179 9.73 -2.90 -6.84
C ALA A 179 8.42 -2.12 -6.70
N HIS A 180 8.40 -0.81 -6.99
CA HIS A 180 7.20 0.01 -6.95
C HIS A 180 6.99 0.88 -8.19
N GLY A 181 5.73 1.22 -8.43
CA GLY A 181 5.28 2.04 -9.55
C GLY A 181 4.29 3.15 -9.15
N PRO A 182 3.59 3.73 -10.15
CA PRO A 182 2.79 4.93 -9.95
C PRO A 182 1.77 4.78 -8.82
N GLY A 183 1.86 5.70 -7.86
CA GLY A 183 0.95 5.77 -6.72
C GLY A 183 1.51 5.22 -5.41
N SER A 184 2.66 4.54 -5.40
CA SER A 184 3.31 4.06 -4.16
C SER A 184 3.72 5.21 -3.22
N ALA A 185 3.71 4.96 -1.91
CA ALA A 185 4.20 5.87 -0.88
C ALA A 185 5.71 5.69 -0.56
N CYS A 186 6.38 4.77 -1.25
CA CYS A 186 7.82 4.51 -1.09
C CYS A 186 8.72 5.49 -1.88
N GLY A 187 8.15 6.27 -2.80
CA GLY A 187 8.83 7.40 -3.43
C GLY A 187 7.96 8.66 -3.46
N LYS A 188 8.57 9.79 -3.85
CA LYS A 188 7.95 11.13 -3.82
C LYS A 188 7.02 11.35 -5.02
N ASN A 189 7.46 10.99 -6.23
CA ASN A 189 6.82 11.26 -7.52
C ASN A 189 7.15 10.17 -8.55
N LEU A 190 6.67 8.94 -8.33
CA LEU A 190 6.90 7.85 -9.29
C LEU A 190 6.21 8.15 -10.63
N GLY A 191 6.94 7.89 -11.72
CA GLY A 191 6.44 8.05 -13.09
C GLY A 191 5.28 7.10 -13.44
N PRO A 192 4.65 7.28 -14.61
CA PRO A 192 3.46 6.53 -15.03
C PRO A 192 3.77 5.10 -15.50
N ASP A 193 5.04 4.75 -15.72
CA ASP A 193 5.47 3.47 -16.25
C ASP A 193 6.02 2.55 -15.14
N THR A 194 5.91 1.23 -15.33
CA THR A 194 6.37 0.21 -14.37
C THR A 194 7.77 -0.32 -14.68
N TYR A 195 8.44 0.21 -15.70
CA TYR A 195 9.82 -0.10 -16.07
C TYR A 195 10.41 1.06 -16.89
N SER A 196 11.75 1.10 -17.00
CA SER A 196 12.48 2.12 -17.78
C SER A 196 13.80 1.54 -18.33
N THR A 197 14.74 2.37 -18.74
CA THR A 197 16.11 1.99 -19.07
C THR A 197 17.11 2.84 -18.29
N ILE A 198 18.33 2.31 -18.07
CA ILE A 198 19.40 3.08 -17.44
C ILE A 198 19.71 4.36 -18.23
N GLY A 199 19.63 4.33 -19.56
CA GLY A 199 19.83 5.50 -20.41
C GLY A 199 18.79 6.59 -20.18
N ASP A 200 17.50 6.20 -20.14
CA ASP A 200 16.40 7.14 -19.89
C ASP A 200 16.53 7.74 -18.50
N GLU A 201 16.72 6.92 -17.46
CA GLU A 201 16.87 7.38 -16.08
C GLU A 201 18.08 8.32 -15.91
N LYS A 202 19.23 8.04 -16.55
CA LYS A 202 20.37 8.99 -16.55
C LYS A 202 20.04 10.33 -17.20
N SER A 203 19.14 10.34 -18.18
CA SER A 203 18.81 11.54 -18.96
C SER A 203 17.73 12.41 -18.32
N SER A 204 16.82 11.81 -17.54
CA SER A 204 15.62 12.50 -17.04
C SER A 204 15.37 12.40 -15.54
N ASN A 205 15.91 11.40 -14.84
CA ASN A 205 15.66 11.23 -13.41
C ASN A 205 16.47 12.26 -12.62
N TYR A 206 15.78 13.11 -11.85
CA TYR A 206 16.40 14.20 -11.10
C TYR A 206 17.52 13.71 -10.17
N ALA A 207 17.35 12.51 -9.58
CA ALA A 207 18.28 11.91 -8.64
C ALA A 207 19.58 11.46 -9.34
N LEU A 208 19.48 11.00 -10.60
CA LEU A 208 20.65 10.66 -11.42
C LEU A 208 21.30 11.88 -12.10
N LEU A 209 20.59 12.99 -12.26
CA LEU A 209 21.14 14.24 -12.79
C LEU A 209 21.96 15.02 -11.76
N ALA A 210 21.71 14.81 -10.46
CA ALA A 210 22.50 15.42 -9.38
C ALA A 210 23.98 15.02 -9.47
N ASN A 211 24.85 16.02 -9.49
CA ASN A 211 26.32 15.84 -9.57
C ASN A 211 27.00 16.00 -8.20
N GLU A 212 26.41 16.81 -7.32
CA GLU A 212 26.94 17.08 -5.98
C GLU A 212 26.10 16.36 -4.92
N LYS A 213 26.77 15.72 -3.95
CA LYS A 213 26.12 14.91 -2.91
C LYS A 213 25.20 15.75 -2.02
N ASP A 214 25.62 16.96 -1.66
CA ASP A 214 24.83 17.85 -0.80
C ASP A 214 23.54 18.32 -1.49
N GLU A 215 23.61 18.61 -2.79
CA GLU A 215 22.44 18.96 -3.61
C GLU A 215 21.47 17.78 -3.67
N PHE A 216 21.99 16.56 -3.93
CA PHE A 216 21.16 15.36 -3.91
C PHE A 216 20.45 15.17 -2.57
N ILE A 217 21.19 15.22 -1.46
CA ILE A 217 20.63 15.02 -0.11
C ILE A 217 19.52 16.03 0.13
N GLN A 218 19.74 17.30 -0.20
CA GLN A 218 18.72 18.32 -0.06
C GLN A 218 17.46 17.98 -0.86
N VAL A 219 17.61 17.63 -2.14
CA VAL A 219 16.47 17.36 -3.02
C VAL A 219 15.65 16.15 -2.56
N VAL A 220 16.31 15.03 -2.22
CA VAL A 220 15.60 13.79 -1.84
C VAL A 220 15.01 13.82 -0.44
N THR A 221 15.45 14.74 0.43
CA THR A 221 14.96 14.85 1.83
C THR A 221 13.95 15.99 2.04
N THR A 222 13.75 16.84 1.04
CA THR A 222 12.81 17.98 1.09
C THR A 222 11.39 17.53 0.71
N ASP A 223 10.39 18.04 1.43
CA ASP A 223 8.95 17.71 1.31
C ASP A 223 8.59 16.23 1.42
N LEU A 224 9.41 15.44 2.13
CA LEU A 224 9.01 14.09 2.51
C LEU A 224 7.84 14.19 3.50
N THR A 225 6.72 13.57 3.12
CA THR A 225 5.59 13.36 4.03
C THR A 225 5.91 12.21 4.97
N ALA A 226 5.32 12.24 6.16
CA ALA A 226 5.44 11.12 7.10
C ALA A 226 5.00 9.82 6.41
N PRO A 227 5.73 8.71 6.60
CA PRO A 227 5.30 7.43 6.05
C PRO A 227 3.99 6.98 6.71
N PRO A 228 3.20 6.14 6.03
CA PRO A 228 2.05 5.50 6.67
C PRO A 228 2.45 4.81 7.98
N SER A 229 1.61 4.93 8.99
CA SER A 229 1.89 4.45 10.36
C SER A 229 2.16 2.95 10.44
N TYR A 230 1.63 2.17 9.50
CA TYR A 230 1.84 0.73 9.43
C TYR A 230 3.17 0.32 8.81
N PHE A 231 3.91 1.24 8.19
CA PHE A 231 5.20 0.92 7.57
C PHE A 231 6.19 0.28 8.55
N PRO A 232 6.44 0.90 9.73
CA PRO A 232 7.15 0.30 10.85
C PRO A 232 6.75 -1.13 11.23
N VAL A 233 5.45 -1.43 11.14
CA VAL A 233 4.89 -2.74 11.52
C VAL A 233 5.24 -3.79 10.47
N ASN A 234 5.01 -3.51 9.18
CA ASN A 234 5.25 -4.48 8.12
C ASN A 234 6.72 -4.83 7.96
N ALA A 235 7.64 -3.87 7.97
CA ALA A 235 9.05 -4.26 7.86
C ALA A 235 9.56 -4.97 9.12
N LYS A 236 8.97 -4.72 10.29
CA LYS A 236 9.21 -5.55 11.48
C LYS A 236 8.72 -6.99 11.25
N ILE A 237 7.50 -7.17 10.72
CA ILE A 237 6.95 -8.48 10.37
C ILE A 237 7.86 -9.20 9.35
N ASN A 238 8.29 -8.52 8.30
CA ASN A 238 9.21 -9.07 7.29
C ASN A 238 10.60 -9.39 7.85
N LYS A 239 11.04 -8.69 8.91
CA LYS A 239 12.31 -8.94 9.59
C LYS A 239 12.23 -10.13 10.56
N GLU A 240 11.18 -10.18 11.37
CA GLU A 240 11.03 -11.16 12.45
C GLU A 240 10.43 -12.49 11.99
N GLY A 241 9.65 -12.46 10.92
CA GLY A 241 8.89 -13.58 10.38
C GLY A 241 7.43 -13.57 10.82
N TYR A 242 6.64 -14.45 10.20
CA TYR A 242 5.19 -14.46 10.30
C TYR A 242 4.63 -15.88 10.17
N ASP A 243 3.39 -16.09 10.61
CA ASP A 243 2.67 -17.34 10.41
C ASP A 243 2.32 -17.55 8.93
N ALA A 244 2.25 -18.80 8.50
CA ALA A 244 1.90 -19.15 7.12
C ALA A 244 0.50 -18.63 6.74
N LEU A 245 0.34 -18.15 5.51
CA LEU A 245 -0.95 -17.62 5.03
C LEU A 245 -2.09 -18.64 5.23
N GLN A 246 -1.83 -19.92 4.95
CA GLN A 246 -2.80 -21.00 5.13
C GLN A 246 -3.34 -21.09 6.58
N ALA A 247 -2.49 -20.87 7.59
CA ALA A 247 -2.92 -20.90 8.99
C ALA A 247 -3.84 -19.71 9.31
N ILE A 248 -3.54 -18.53 8.73
CA ILE A 248 -4.41 -17.35 8.81
C ILE A 248 -5.76 -17.66 8.15
N MET A 249 -5.77 -18.28 6.97
CA MET A 249 -7.01 -18.65 6.27
C MET A 249 -7.88 -19.60 7.11
N GLU A 250 -7.30 -20.64 7.70
CA GLU A 250 -8.03 -21.61 8.53
C GLU A 250 -8.64 -20.97 9.79
N LYS A 251 -7.95 -19.98 10.36
CA LYS A 251 -8.45 -19.20 11.49
C LYS A 251 -9.59 -18.27 11.07
N SER A 252 -9.44 -17.60 9.93
CA SER A 252 -10.25 -16.45 9.50
C SER A 252 -11.52 -16.83 8.74
N LEU A 253 -11.47 -17.90 7.93
CA LEU A 253 -12.61 -18.36 7.11
C LEU A 253 -13.61 -19.18 7.90
N LYS A 254 -14.06 -18.64 9.03
CA LYS A 254 -15.08 -19.24 9.89
C LYS A 254 -16.40 -18.51 9.72
N PRO A 255 -17.45 -19.17 9.20
CA PRO A 255 -18.77 -18.57 9.12
C PRO A 255 -19.32 -18.35 10.53
N LEU A 256 -19.82 -17.15 10.79
CA LEU A 256 -20.48 -16.74 12.01
C LEU A 256 -21.96 -16.55 11.72
N THR A 257 -22.82 -17.30 12.41
CA THR A 257 -24.26 -17.03 12.39
C THR A 257 -24.52 -15.61 12.92
N VAL A 258 -25.64 -14.98 12.55
CA VAL A 258 -26.02 -13.65 13.10
C VAL A 258 -25.94 -13.63 14.64
N ALA A 259 -26.36 -14.71 15.30
CA ALA A 259 -26.31 -14.83 16.76
C ALA A 259 -24.88 -14.90 17.33
N ASP A 260 -23.96 -15.59 16.66
CA ASP A 260 -22.55 -15.66 17.07
C ASP A 260 -21.79 -14.38 16.73
N PHE A 261 -22.08 -13.77 15.57
CA PHE A 261 -21.56 -12.46 15.18
C PHE A 261 -21.91 -11.40 16.22
N LYS A 262 -23.20 -11.29 16.60
CA LYS A 262 -23.66 -10.41 17.69
C LYS A 262 -23.03 -10.70 19.05
N ARG A 263 -22.65 -11.96 19.31
CA ARG A 263 -21.95 -12.30 20.56
C ARG A 263 -20.54 -11.72 20.54
N LYS A 264 -19.83 -11.84 19.42
CA LYS A 264 -18.50 -11.24 19.23
C LYS A 264 -18.51 -9.73 19.24
N MET A 265 -19.54 -9.08 18.67
CA MET A 265 -19.71 -7.62 18.73
C MET A 265 -19.77 -7.03 20.15
N LYS A 266 -19.98 -7.85 21.18
CA LYS A 266 -19.97 -7.42 22.58
C LYS A 266 -18.56 -7.42 23.20
N ASP A 267 -17.62 -8.11 22.57
CA ASP A 267 -16.21 -8.07 22.90
C ASP A 267 -15.56 -6.86 22.21
N ASP A 268 -14.31 -6.56 22.53
CA ASP A 268 -13.55 -5.48 21.90
C ASP A 268 -13.06 -5.91 20.50
N VAL A 269 -13.98 -5.93 19.52
CA VAL A 269 -13.72 -6.33 18.13
C VAL A 269 -14.01 -5.20 17.15
N LEU A 270 -13.23 -5.17 16.09
CA LEU A 270 -13.45 -4.32 14.93
C LEU A 270 -14.34 -5.05 13.92
N ILE A 271 -15.40 -4.39 13.48
CA ILE A 271 -16.23 -4.88 12.39
C ILE A 271 -15.77 -4.21 11.10
N LEU A 272 -15.19 -4.98 10.19
CA LEU A 272 -14.75 -4.49 8.89
C LEU A 272 -15.75 -4.94 7.83
N ASP A 273 -16.42 -3.98 7.19
CA ASP A 273 -17.27 -4.23 6.04
C ASP A 273 -16.50 -3.91 4.76
N THR A 274 -16.42 -4.91 3.88
CA THR A 274 -15.62 -4.87 2.64
C THR A 274 -16.49 -4.86 1.38
N ARG A 275 -17.81 -4.71 1.55
CA ARG A 275 -18.73 -4.51 0.44
C ARG A 275 -18.43 -3.20 -0.30
N ASN A 276 -19.03 -3.06 -1.48
CA ASN A 276 -18.91 -1.84 -2.27
C ASN A 276 -19.36 -0.62 -1.45
N ALA A 277 -18.64 0.49 -1.56
CA ALA A 277 -18.91 1.70 -0.79
C ALA A 277 -20.36 2.24 -0.96
N ASN A 278 -20.96 2.11 -2.15
CA ASN A 278 -22.33 2.54 -2.37
C ASN A 278 -23.34 1.59 -1.70
N GLU A 279 -23.13 0.27 -1.79
CA GLU A 279 -23.95 -0.72 -1.10
C GLU A 279 -23.87 -0.59 0.42
N PHE A 280 -22.68 -0.26 0.94
CA PHE A 280 -22.48 0.03 2.36
C PHE A 280 -23.28 1.26 2.79
N ALA A 281 -23.24 2.35 2.01
CA ALA A 281 -23.95 3.59 2.34
C ALA A 281 -25.47 3.39 2.48
N GLU A 282 -26.07 2.52 1.65
CA GLU A 282 -27.50 2.19 1.70
C GLU A 282 -27.90 1.38 2.93
N GLY A 283 -26.95 0.71 3.58
CA GLY A 283 -27.20 -0.04 4.80
C GLY A 283 -26.02 -0.90 5.22
N PHE A 284 -25.70 -0.87 6.52
CA PHE A 284 -24.63 -1.67 7.11
C PHE A 284 -24.92 -2.08 8.56
N VAL A 285 -24.10 -3.02 9.06
CA VAL A 285 -24.15 -3.44 10.47
C VAL A 285 -23.62 -2.27 11.32
N PRO A 286 -24.35 -1.78 12.34
CA PRO A 286 -23.90 -0.66 13.16
C PRO A 286 -22.46 -0.84 13.67
N THR A 287 -21.75 0.29 13.79
CA THR A 287 -20.32 0.38 14.21
C THR A 287 -19.29 -0.23 13.25
N SER A 288 -19.70 -0.70 12.07
CA SER A 288 -18.75 -1.18 11.06
C SER A 288 -17.95 -0.05 10.43
N ILE A 289 -16.66 -0.30 10.17
CA ILE A 289 -15.85 0.53 9.28
C ILE A 289 -15.96 -0.04 7.86
N SER A 290 -16.21 0.82 6.89
CA SER A 290 -16.21 0.46 5.47
C SER A 290 -14.81 0.61 4.90
N ILE A 291 -14.25 -0.45 4.33
CA ILE A 291 -13.10 -0.37 3.41
C ILE A 291 -13.37 -1.38 2.28
N GLY A 292 -13.89 -0.89 1.16
CA GLY A 292 -14.29 -1.74 0.03
C GLY A 292 -13.12 -2.29 -0.78
N LEU A 293 -13.29 -3.48 -1.37
CA LEU A 293 -12.26 -4.14 -2.18
C LEU A 293 -12.00 -3.46 -3.54
N GLU A 294 -12.88 -2.55 -3.98
CA GLU A 294 -12.77 -1.82 -5.27
C GLU A 294 -11.72 -0.70 -5.27
N GLY A 295 -11.19 -0.33 -4.10
CA GLY A 295 -10.21 0.74 -3.95
C GLY A 295 -8.82 0.26 -3.52
N ARG A 296 -8.04 1.17 -2.92
CA ARG A 296 -6.73 0.86 -2.29
C ARG A 296 -6.92 0.19 -0.93
N PHE A 297 -7.62 -0.95 -0.93
CA PHE A 297 -8.09 -1.63 0.28
C PHE A 297 -6.96 -1.86 1.31
N ALA A 298 -5.87 -2.49 0.88
CA ALA A 298 -4.79 -2.90 1.76
C ALA A 298 -4.12 -1.70 2.45
N GLU A 299 -3.88 -0.62 1.70
CA GLU A 299 -3.29 0.60 2.26
C GLU A 299 -4.19 1.30 3.26
N TRP A 300 -5.50 1.38 2.98
CA TRP A 300 -6.44 1.98 3.93
C TRP A 300 -6.64 1.11 5.15
N ALA A 301 -6.66 -0.22 5.00
CA ALA A 301 -6.68 -1.13 6.14
C ALA A 301 -5.45 -0.91 7.02
N GLY A 302 -4.24 -0.93 6.45
CA GLY A 302 -3.00 -0.70 7.21
C GLY A 302 -2.96 0.69 7.86
N SER A 303 -3.42 1.73 7.16
CA SER A 303 -3.33 3.10 7.68
C SER A 303 -4.36 3.43 8.75
N LEU A 304 -5.52 2.78 8.74
CA LEU A 304 -6.68 3.15 9.57
C LEU A 304 -7.01 2.15 10.67
N LEU A 305 -6.69 0.86 10.48
CA LEU A 305 -7.11 -0.18 11.41
C LEU A 305 -5.99 -0.51 12.41
N PRO A 306 -6.32 -0.70 13.70
CA PRO A 306 -5.36 -1.19 14.68
C PRO A 306 -4.98 -2.66 14.41
N PHE A 307 -3.69 -2.97 14.47
CA PHE A 307 -3.14 -4.30 14.20
C PHE A 307 -3.36 -5.31 15.34
N ASP A 308 -3.56 -4.83 16.56
CA ASP A 308 -3.73 -5.64 17.77
C ASP A 308 -5.20 -5.97 18.09
N GLN A 309 -6.15 -5.27 17.47
CA GLN A 309 -7.58 -5.53 17.65
C GLN A 309 -8.04 -6.74 16.82
N GLU A 310 -8.93 -7.55 17.38
CA GLU A 310 -9.57 -8.64 16.66
C GLU A 310 -10.55 -8.10 15.60
N ILE A 311 -10.55 -8.68 14.40
CA ILE A 311 -11.43 -8.29 13.29
C ILE A 311 -12.47 -9.38 13.01
N ILE A 312 -13.73 -8.97 12.84
CA ILE A 312 -14.77 -9.78 12.20
C ILE A 312 -15.25 -9.10 10.92
N LEU A 313 -15.53 -9.92 9.91
CA LEU A 313 -15.78 -9.42 8.56
C LEU A 313 -17.27 -9.42 8.19
N VAL A 314 -17.67 -8.38 7.47
CA VAL A 314 -18.86 -8.39 6.61
C VAL A 314 -18.35 -8.26 5.18
N THR A 315 -18.68 -9.23 4.34
CA THR A 315 -18.19 -9.31 2.96
C THR A 315 -19.35 -9.46 1.99
N ALA A 316 -19.12 -9.14 0.71
CA ALA A 316 -19.96 -9.69 -0.34
C ALA A 316 -19.76 -11.22 -0.38
N PRO A 317 -20.82 -12.02 -0.61
CA PRO A 317 -20.69 -13.47 -0.69
C PRO A 317 -19.66 -13.90 -1.74
N GLY A 318 -18.70 -14.74 -1.34
CA GLY A 318 -17.61 -15.22 -2.20
C GLY A 318 -16.39 -14.29 -2.26
N GLN A 319 -16.36 -13.22 -1.46
CA GLN A 319 -15.20 -12.33 -1.31
C GLN A 319 -14.45 -12.54 0.01
N GLU A 320 -14.87 -13.51 0.84
CA GLU A 320 -14.29 -13.77 2.16
C GLU A 320 -12.79 -14.09 2.08
N GLU A 321 -12.42 -14.97 1.15
CA GLU A 321 -11.04 -15.39 0.92
C GLU A 321 -10.17 -14.22 0.46
N GLU A 322 -10.62 -13.49 -0.55
CA GLU A 322 -9.91 -12.32 -1.09
C GLU A 322 -9.69 -11.25 -0.01
N THR A 323 -10.69 -10.99 0.84
CA THR A 323 -10.58 -10.03 1.95
C THR A 323 -9.48 -10.45 2.93
N VAL A 324 -9.45 -11.73 3.35
CA VAL A 324 -8.44 -12.22 4.29
C VAL A 324 -7.04 -12.18 3.66
N VAL A 325 -6.90 -12.58 2.40
CA VAL A 325 -5.62 -12.52 1.69
C VAL A 325 -5.10 -11.07 1.62
N ARG A 326 -5.94 -10.11 1.25
CA ARG A 326 -5.52 -8.70 1.15
C ARG A 326 -5.23 -8.05 2.50
N LEU A 327 -5.89 -8.48 3.57
CA LEU A 327 -5.56 -8.08 4.94
C LEU A 327 -4.19 -8.64 5.35
N ALA A 328 -3.92 -9.91 5.05
CA ALA A 328 -2.64 -10.54 5.33
C ALA A 328 -1.48 -9.90 4.54
N ARG A 329 -1.73 -9.38 3.33
CA ARG A 329 -0.74 -8.61 2.55
C ARG A 329 -0.19 -7.38 3.28
N VAL A 330 -0.92 -6.83 4.24
CA VAL A 330 -0.47 -5.69 5.05
C VAL A 330 -0.38 -6.04 6.53
N GLY A 331 -0.27 -7.32 6.88
CA GLY A 331 0.10 -7.78 8.22
C GLY A 331 -1.05 -8.01 9.20
N PHE A 332 -2.31 -7.97 8.76
CA PHE A 332 -3.43 -8.39 9.62
C PHE A 332 -3.60 -9.91 9.59
N ASP A 333 -3.46 -10.56 10.75
CA ASP A 333 -3.64 -12.00 10.96
C ASP A 333 -4.73 -12.32 12.02
N ASN A 334 -5.31 -11.28 12.63
CA ASN A 334 -6.26 -11.42 13.73
C ASN A 334 -7.73 -11.34 13.31
N VAL A 335 -8.05 -11.96 12.17
CA VAL A 335 -9.43 -12.16 11.73
C VAL A 335 -10.00 -13.43 12.35
N SER A 336 -11.20 -13.34 12.94
CA SER A 336 -11.80 -14.44 13.71
C SER A 336 -13.07 -15.03 13.12
N GLY A 337 -13.50 -14.54 11.96
CA GLY A 337 -14.64 -15.03 11.21
C GLY A 337 -15.29 -13.97 10.34
N TYR A 338 -16.30 -14.39 9.58
CA TYR A 338 -17.12 -13.52 8.75
C TYR A 338 -18.60 -13.80 8.98
N LEU A 339 -19.45 -12.80 8.75
CA LEU A 339 -20.91 -12.95 8.86
C LEU A 339 -21.43 -13.91 7.77
N GLU A 340 -21.94 -15.07 8.18
CA GLU A 340 -22.52 -16.06 7.27
C GLU A 340 -23.74 -15.48 6.53
N GLY A 341 -23.70 -15.48 5.21
CA GLY A 341 -24.74 -14.85 4.36
C GLY A 341 -24.60 -13.33 4.22
N GLY A 342 -23.53 -12.75 4.75
CA GLY A 342 -23.20 -11.32 4.64
C GLY A 342 -24.27 -10.41 5.22
N TYR A 343 -24.28 -9.15 4.78
CA TYR A 343 -25.23 -8.15 5.27
C TYR A 343 -26.70 -8.55 5.04
N GLN A 344 -27.03 -9.30 3.99
CA GLN A 344 -28.41 -9.73 3.75
C GLN A 344 -28.93 -10.61 4.88
N ALA A 345 -28.11 -11.51 5.43
CA ALA A 345 -28.52 -12.34 6.57
C ALA A 345 -28.82 -11.51 7.82
N TRP A 346 -28.08 -10.41 8.03
CA TRP A 346 -28.36 -9.43 9.10
C TRP A 346 -29.71 -8.76 8.92
N VAL A 347 -30.02 -8.33 7.68
CA VAL A 347 -31.31 -7.72 7.33
C VAL A 347 -32.45 -8.73 7.53
N ASP A 348 -32.30 -9.95 7.03
CA ASP A 348 -33.32 -11.01 7.11
C ASP A 348 -33.61 -11.44 8.55
N ALA A 349 -32.62 -11.34 9.43
CA ALA A 349 -32.79 -11.56 10.87
C ALA A 349 -33.53 -10.41 11.59
N GLY A 350 -33.83 -9.30 10.90
CA GLY A 350 -34.53 -8.14 11.45
C GLY A 350 -33.70 -7.33 12.44
N GLU A 351 -32.38 -7.37 12.30
CA GLU A 351 -31.45 -6.65 13.17
C GLU A 351 -31.34 -5.16 12.82
N ASP A 352 -30.89 -4.35 13.78
CA ASP A 352 -30.74 -2.90 13.60
C ASP A 352 -29.69 -2.58 12.54
N ARG A 353 -29.93 -1.52 11.75
CA ARG A 353 -29.09 -1.14 10.61
C ARG A 353 -28.74 0.32 10.72
N ASP A 354 -27.54 0.67 10.30
CA ASP A 354 -27.15 2.05 10.09
C ASP A 354 -27.01 2.33 8.58
N LEU A 355 -27.03 3.60 8.19
CA LEU A 355 -26.95 4.07 6.81
C LEU A 355 -26.19 5.40 6.72
N ILE A 356 -25.56 5.67 5.58
CA ILE A 356 -24.94 6.97 5.29
C ILE A 356 -25.82 7.67 4.26
N ILE A 357 -26.42 8.79 4.65
CA ILE A 357 -27.19 9.63 3.73
C ILE A 357 -26.21 10.17 2.70
N SER A 358 -26.48 9.87 1.43
CA SER A 358 -25.72 10.41 0.31
C SER A 358 -26.55 11.44 -0.44
N ILE A 359 -25.94 12.57 -0.77
CA ILE A 359 -26.57 13.69 -1.46
C ILE A 359 -25.81 14.03 -2.74
N GLU A 360 -26.47 14.69 -3.67
CA GLU A 360 -25.81 15.24 -4.86
C GLU A 360 -25.20 16.64 -4.56
N PRO A 361 -24.24 17.11 -5.38
CA PRO A 361 -23.62 18.41 -5.16
C PRO A 361 -24.57 19.61 -5.17
N ASP A 362 -25.69 19.53 -5.90
CA ASP A 362 -26.70 20.59 -5.96
C ASP A 362 -27.40 20.79 -4.61
N GLU A 363 -27.67 19.71 -3.87
CA GLU A 363 -28.18 19.78 -2.49
C GLU A 363 -27.18 20.48 -1.56
N LEU A 364 -25.88 20.13 -1.66
CA LEU A 364 -24.82 20.85 -0.93
C LEU A 364 -24.81 22.35 -1.28
N ALA A 365 -24.93 22.70 -2.56
CA ALA A 365 -24.97 24.09 -3.02
C ALA A 365 -26.17 24.88 -2.45
N MET A 366 -27.31 24.22 -2.26
CA MET A 366 -28.51 24.81 -1.66
C MET A 366 -28.38 24.99 -0.15
N ASP A 367 -27.67 24.10 0.54
CA ASP A 367 -27.56 24.12 2.00
C ASP A 367 -26.50 25.10 2.51
N ILE A 368 -25.35 25.24 1.82
CA ILE A 368 -24.23 26.12 2.21
C ILE A 368 -24.69 27.55 2.63
N PRO A 369 -25.58 28.25 1.88
CA PRO A 369 -25.99 29.62 2.22
C PRO A 369 -26.98 29.71 3.38
N HIS A 370 -27.56 28.58 3.83
CA HIS A 370 -28.73 28.55 4.68
C HIS A 370 -28.53 27.81 6.01
N ASP A 371 -27.49 26.99 6.11
CA ASP A 371 -27.16 26.28 7.34
C ASP A 371 -25.88 26.82 7.99
N PRO A 372 -25.99 27.60 9.09
CA PRO A 372 -24.83 28.15 9.79
C PRO A 372 -24.02 27.08 10.54
N ASN A 373 -24.54 25.86 10.69
CA ASN A 373 -23.86 24.75 11.35
C ASN A 373 -23.27 23.73 10.36
N LEU A 374 -23.36 24.01 9.06
CA LEU A 374 -22.81 23.14 8.02
C LEU A 374 -21.28 23.21 8.01
N ILE A 375 -20.66 22.04 7.99
CA ILE A 375 -19.21 21.89 7.80
C ILE A 375 -18.96 21.03 6.56
N VAL A 376 -18.29 21.59 5.56
CA VAL A 376 -17.77 20.82 4.44
C VAL A 376 -16.45 20.19 4.88
N LEU A 377 -16.41 18.86 4.93
CA LEU A 377 -15.24 18.09 5.33
C LEU A 377 -14.58 17.45 4.10
N ASP A 378 -13.40 17.92 3.75
CA ASP A 378 -12.60 17.40 2.66
C ASP A 378 -11.55 16.41 3.18
N VAL A 379 -11.73 15.12 2.87
CA VAL A 379 -10.85 14.05 3.36
C VAL A 379 -9.73 13.68 2.38
N ARG A 380 -9.47 14.53 1.38
CA ARG A 380 -8.35 14.36 0.43
C ARG A 380 -7.00 14.71 1.05
N LYS A 381 -5.92 14.33 0.36
CA LYS A 381 -4.55 14.71 0.77
C LYS A 381 -4.35 16.23 0.68
N PRO A 382 -3.43 16.81 1.44
CA PRO A 382 -3.20 18.27 1.44
C PRO A 382 -2.87 18.84 0.05
N ALA A 383 -2.11 18.10 -0.77
CA ALA A 383 -1.81 18.53 -2.14
C ALA A 383 -3.06 18.58 -3.05
N GLU A 384 -3.98 17.62 -2.91
CA GLU A 384 -5.26 17.63 -3.64
C GLU A 384 -6.16 18.78 -3.19
N TYR A 385 -6.17 19.08 -1.89
CA TYR A 385 -6.91 20.19 -1.30
C TYR A 385 -6.36 21.54 -1.77
N ALA A 386 -5.03 21.69 -1.76
CA ALA A 386 -4.35 22.90 -2.19
C ALA A 386 -4.57 23.23 -3.67
N ASP A 387 -4.60 22.23 -4.55
CA ASP A 387 -4.90 22.42 -5.98
C ASP A 387 -6.35 22.84 -6.25
N GLY A 388 -7.24 22.70 -5.27
CA GLY A 388 -8.56 23.31 -5.28
C GLY A 388 -9.51 22.62 -4.31
N HIS A 389 -10.30 23.39 -3.57
CA HIS A 389 -11.28 22.90 -2.60
C HIS A 389 -12.49 23.84 -2.50
N VAL A 390 -13.58 23.36 -1.89
CA VAL A 390 -14.76 24.18 -1.58
C VAL A 390 -14.35 25.25 -0.58
N LYS A 391 -14.76 26.51 -0.82
CA LYS A 391 -14.48 27.60 0.09
C LYS A 391 -14.98 27.30 1.51
N ASP A 392 -14.15 27.63 2.49
CA ASP A 392 -14.38 27.42 3.93
C ASP A 392 -14.51 25.93 4.35
N ALA A 393 -14.17 24.99 3.46
CA ALA A 393 -14.05 23.58 3.84
C ALA A 393 -12.93 23.36 4.87
N GLN A 394 -13.07 22.30 5.66
CA GLN A 394 -12.03 21.82 6.56
C GLN A 394 -11.31 20.63 5.93
N ASN A 395 -9.98 20.67 5.86
CA ASN A 395 -9.19 19.52 5.42
C ASN A 395 -8.79 18.67 6.63
N LEU A 396 -9.53 17.60 6.88
CA LEU A 396 -9.15 16.51 7.78
C LEU A 396 -8.87 15.29 6.92
N THR A 397 -7.61 14.95 6.69
CA THR A 397 -7.28 13.88 5.75
C THR A 397 -7.77 12.54 6.29
N LEU A 398 -8.18 11.62 5.40
CA LEU A 398 -8.65 10.31 5.85
C LEU A 398 -7.61 9.59 6.73
N SER A 399 -6.32 9.73 6.43
CA SER A 399 -5.24 9.12 7.22
C SER A 399 -5.17 9.66 8.65
N ASP A 400 -5.49 10.93 8.88
CA ASP A 400 -5.47 11.53 10.23
C ASP A 400 -6.60 10.99 11.10
N MET A 401 -7.68 10.50 10.49
CA MET A 401 -8.84 9.91 11.21
C MET A 401 -8.52 8.58 11.91
N ALA A 402 -7.31 8.03 11.71
CA ALA A 402 -6.81 6.90 12.51
C ALA A 402 -6.63 7.27 13.99
N ASP A 403 -6.44 8.56 14.31
CA ASP A 403 -6.48 9.09 15.67
C ASP A 403 -7.87 9.70 15.95
N PRO A 404 -8.69 9.07 16.82
CA PRO A 404 -10.00 9.61 17.20
C PRO A 404 -9.94 11.04 17.76
N GLY A 405 -8.82 11.45 18.33
CA GLY A 405 -8.61 12.80 18.86
C GLY A 405 -8.74 13.90 17.79
N THR A 406 -8.52 13.57 16.52
CA THR A 406 -8.65 14.53 15.40
C THR A 406 -10.10 14.91 15.10
N MET A 407 -11.07 14.13 15.58
CA MET A 407 -12.50 14.36 15.38
C MET A 407 -13.18 15.01 16.60
N ALA A 408 -12.42 15.34 17.65
CA ALA A 408 -12.95 15.85 18.92
C ALA A 408 -13.64 17.22 18.83
N ASP A 409 -13.37 17.99 17.77
CA ASP A 409 -13.96 19.31 17.54
C ASP A 409 -15.37 19.22 16.90
N PHE A 410 -15.82 18.03 16.48
CA PHE A 410 -17.16 17.84 15.95
C PHE A 410 -18.15 17.54 17.08
N ASP A 411 -19.26 18.29 17.13
CA ASP A 411 -20.35 18.10 18.08
C ASP A 411 -21.66 17.69 17.37
N ASP A 412 -22.69 17.36 18.16
CA ASP A 412 -24.01 16.94 17.66
C ASP A 412 -24.76 18.03 16.87
N ASN A 413 -24.36 19.31 16.99
CA ASN A 413 -25.02 20.42 16.31
C ASN A 413 -24.48 20.64 14.89
N HIS A 414 -23.28 20.15 14.59
CA HIS A 414 -22.69 20.24 13.27
C HIS A 414 -23.42 19.34 12.26
N ASN A 415 -23.62 19.85 11.05
CA ASN A 415 -24.09 19.09 9.89
C ASN A 415 -22.88 18.84 8.98
N LEU A 416 -22.30 17.64 9.01
CA LEU A 416 -21.11 17.33 8.22
C LEU A 416 -21.46 16.94 6.78
N TYR A 417 -20.78 17.54 5.82
CA TYR A 417 -20.88 17.23 4.40
C TYR A 417 -19.50 16.73 3.95
N VAL A 418 -19.35 15.41 3.95
CA VAL A 418 -18.05 14.75 3.77
C VAL A 418 -17.85 14.43 2.30
N HIS A 419 -16.71 14.81 1.75
CA HIS A 419 -16.35 14.45 0.38
C HIS A 419 -14.86 14.13 0.25
N CYS A 420 -14.53 13.41 -0.82
CA CYS A 420 -13.16 13.20 -1.25
C CYS A 420 -13.03 13.56 -2.74
N ALA A 421 -12.14 12.93 -3.50
CA ALA A 421 -12.08 13.15 -4.95
C ALA A 421 -13.26 12.54 -5.72
N GLY A 422 -13.72 11.34 -5.33
CA GLY A 422 -14.68 10.55 -6.14
C GLY A 422 -15.66 9.67 -5.37
N GLY A 423 -15.72 9.76 -4.04
CA GLY A 423 -16.70 9.07 -3.18
C GLY A 423 -16.14 7.93 -2.32
N TYR A 424 -15.12 7.20 -2.78
CA TYR A 424 -14.61 6.03 -2.04
C TYR A 424 -14.09 6.38 -0.63
N ARG A 425 -13.16 7.35 -0.53
CA ARG A 425 -12.58 7.77 0.77
C ARG A 425 -13.59 8.43 1.71
N SER A 426 -14.59 9.14 1.17
CA SER A 426 -15.61 9.81 1.99
C SER A 426 -16.57 8.82 2.64
N ILE A 427 -16.86 7.67 2.02
CA ILE A 427 -17.61 6.59 2.68
C ILE A 427 -16.81 5.97 3.84
N ILE A 428 -15.51 5.74 3.67
CA ILE A 428 -14.63 5.28 4.77
C ILE A 428 -14.69 6.29 5.92
N ALA A 429 -14.47 7.58 5.64
CA ALA A 429 -14.53 8.65 6.63
C ALA A 429 -15.90 8.70 7.34
N CYS A 430 -17.01 8.60 6.61
CA CYS A 430 -18.35 8.57 7.18
C CYS A 430 -18.57 7.37 8.12
N SER A 431 -18.03 6.20 7.78
CA SER A 431 -18.11 5.02 8.64
C SER A 431 -17.32 5.17 9.94
N ILE A 432 -16.15 5.83 9.88
CA ILE A 432 -15.32 6.14 11.06
C ILE A 432 -16.04 7.17 11.94
N LEU A 433 -16.54 8.27 11.37
CA LEU A 433 -17.31 9.29 12.09
C LEU A 433 -18.51 8.69 12.81
N LYS A 434 -19.27 7.82 12.14
CA LYS A 434 -20.41 7.12 12.77
C LYS A 434 -19.99 6.19 13.89
N ARG A 435 -18.85 5.49 13.76
CA ARG A 435 -18.30 4.65 14.83
C ARG A 435 -17.92 5.48 16.06
N GLU A 436 -17.40 6.68 15.86
CA GLU A 436 -17.08 7.65 16.93
C GLU A 436 -18.29 8.41 17.49
N GLY A 437 -19.51 8.07 17.04
CA GLY A 437 -20.76 8.65 17.54
C GLY A 437 -21.21 9.93 16.82
N ILE A 438 -20.53 10.33 15.75
CA ILE A 438 -20.91 11.48 14.92
C ILE A 438 -21.89 11.00 13.86
N HIS A 439 -23.18 11.19 14.11
CA HIS A 439 -24.25 10.64 13.26
C HIS A 439 -24.84 11.64 12.26
N ASN A 440 -24.71 12.94 12.51
CA ASN A 440 -25.28 14.00 11.66
C ASN A 440 -24.36 14.35 10.48
N LEU A 441 -24.25 13.40 9.55
CA LEU A 441 -23.36 13.51 8.40
C LEU A 441 -24.02 13.07 7.10
N ARG A 442 -23.53 13.62 5.99
CA ARG A 442 -23.92 13.30 4.62
C ARG A 442 -22.66 13.09 3.79
N ASN A 443 -22.66 12.07 2.94
CA ASN A 443 -21.64 11.87 1.91
C ASN A 443 -22.04 12.63 0.64
N VAL A 444 -21.14 13.40 0.06
CA VAL A 444 -21.38 14.10 -1.22
C VAL A 444 -20.94 13.19 -2.37
N THR A 445 -21.91 12.73 -3.16
CA THR A 445 -21.68 11.77 -4.24
C THR A 445 -20.83 12.35 -5.36
N GLY A 446 -19.99 11.50 -5.97
CA GLY A 446 -19.03 11.93 -7.00
C GLY A 446 -17.90 12.82 -6.50
N GLY A 447 -17.92 13.26 -5.24
CA GLY A 447 -16.86 14.02 -4.59
C GLY A 447 -16.51 15.33 -5.29
N PHE A 448 -15.28 15.79 -5.06
CA PHE A 448 -14.75 17.05 -5.61
C PHE A 448 -14.81 17.10 -7.13
N ALA A 449 -14.72 15.94 -7.81
CA ALA A 449 -14.83 15.87 -9.26
C ALA A 449 -16.16 16.42 -9.78
N LYS A 450 -17.28 16.14 -9.10
CA LYS A 450 -18.58 16.74 -9.44
C LYS A 450 -18.81 18.09 -8.77
N ILE A 451 -18.40 18.26 -7.51
CA ILE A 451 -18.62 19.51 -6.75
C ILE A 451 -18.06 20.72 -7.48
N LYS A 452 -16.87 20.61 -8.10
CA LYS A 452 -16.26 21.72 -8.83
C LYS A 452 -17.01 22.13 -10.11
N GLU A 453 -17.94 21.31 -10.58
CA GLU A 453 -18.77 21.56 -11.77
C GLU A 453 -20.10 22.22 -11.39
N GLU A 454 -20.46 22.19 -10.10
CA GLU A 454 -21.75 22.64 -9.59
C GLU A 454 -21.85 24.17 -9.50
N GLN A 455 -23.00 24.72 -9.86
CA GLN A 455 -23.23 26.16 -9.77
C GLN A 455 -23.59 26.55 -8.35
N GLY A 456 -23.00 27.63 -7.85
CA GLY A 456 -23.27 28.15 -6.50
C GLY A 456 -22.29 27.67 -5.43
N ILE A 457 -21.35 26.77 -5.78
CA ILE A 457 -20.24 26.39 -4.91
C ILE A 457 -18.98 27.17 -5.32
N GLU A 458 -18.43 27.97 -4.41
CA GLU A 458 -17.19 28.71 -4.65
C GLU A 458 -15.98 27.80 -4.42
N ILE A 459 -15.09 27.70 -5.41
CA ILE A 459 -13.85 26.92 -5.34
C ILE A 459 -12.64 27.84 -5.17
N VAL A 460 -11.78 27.52 -4.22
CA VAL A 460 -10.56 28.27 -3.89
C VAL A 460 -9.33 27.37 -4.01
N LYS A 461 -8.16 27.97 -4.22
CA LYS A 461 -6.86 27.29 -4.26
C LYS A 461 -5.92 27.88 -3.22
N GLU A 462 -5.09 27.05 -2.61
CA GLU A 462 -4.05 27.53 -1.70
C GLU A 462 -2.77 27.85 -2.47
N LYS A 463 -2.27 29.08 -2.34
CA LYS A 463 -1.03 29.49 -3.01
C LYS A 463 0.24 28.98 -2.31
N ASN A 464 0.13 28.44 -1.10
CA ASN A 464 1.28 28.17 -0.23
C ASN A 464 1.72 26.69 -0.18
N VAL A 465 1.02 25.78 -0.85
CA VAL A 465 1.33 24.33 -0.84
C VAL A 465 1.71 23.81 -2.23
N LEU A 466 1.66 24.67 -3.25
CA LEU A 466 2.08 24.36 -4.62
C LEU A 466 3.44 25.01 -4.89
N ASN A 467 4.52 24.43 -4.36
CA ASN A 467 5.88 24.61 -4.88
C ASN A 467 6.73 23.41 -4.48
#